data_AF-A0A3M1ZGV0-F1
#
_entry.id   AF-A0A3M1ZGV0-F1
#
_cell.length_a   1.000
_cell.length_b   1.000
_cell.length_c   1.000
_cell.angle_alpha   90.00
_cell.angle_beta   90.00
_cell.angle_gamma   90.00
#
_symmetry.space_group_name_H-M   'P 1'
#
loop_
_entity.id
_entity.type
_entity.pdbx_description
1 polymer ?
#
loop_
_entity_poly.entity_id
_entity_poly.type
_entity_poly.pdbx_seq_one_letter_code
_entity_poly.pdbx_strand_id
1 'polypeptide(L)'
;MEPVMSWHMNAVFYELYVRAFADGNADGHGDFIGLRQKLDYLQWLGVDCIWLLPIFPSPLKDDGYDVASYLGIHPDYGLLEDFMMTVDEIHRRGMRILVELIPNHTSDQHPWFVESRRSRQSPMRDFYVWSDSPEKYKDARIIFIDTEQSNWAYDAISGQYYWHRFFSSQPDLNYDNPAVQQAMQDVMKFWLELGVDGFRVDAVPYLFEREGTNCENLPETHDYLKRLRAFMDENYSGTIMLSEANQWPKDTLPYFGDGDEVHMNFHFPLMPRLYMALARQDRRDVVDVLAQTPQLPPNCQWATFLRNHDELTLEMVTEEDRQFMWETYAPEPPQRINLGIRRRLAPLMNNDRRKIELMHSMLLTLPGTPVLYYGDEIGMGDDVSLPDRNGVRTPMQWDDGLNAGFSTEPTGKLYAPVIADPVFGYQKVNVAAQQADPNSLLHTVRHLIHSRKKQAALVQG
;
A
#
# COMPACT_ATOMS: atom_id res chain seq x y z
N MET A 1 10.61 12.70 -32.93
CA MET A 1 9.72 13.11 -31.82
C MET A 1 10.42 12.68 -30.56
N GLU A 2 10.66 13.59 -29.62
CA GLU A 2 11.10 13.18 -28.28
C GLU A 2 10.06 12.22 -27.72
N PRO A 3 10.47 11.09 -27.10
CA PRO A 3 9.52 10.17 -26.51
C PRO A 3 8.71 10.92 -25.45
N VAL A 4 7.38 10.92 -25.59
CA VAL A 4 6.48 11.48 -24.59
C VAL A 4 6.65 10.64 -23.33
N MET A 5 7.21 11.23 -22.27
CA MET A 5 7.39 10.51 -21.01
C MET A 5 6.04 10.04 -20.47
N SER A 6 6.02 8.83 -19.91
CA SER A 6 4.82 8.25 -19.33
C SER A 6 4.39 9.03 -18.09
N TRP A 7 3.08 9.18 -17.89
CA TRP A 7 2.52 10.08 -16.87
C TRP A 7 2.98 9.73 -15.45
N HIS A 8 3.21 8.44 -15.18
CA HIS A 8 3.52 7.91 -13.86
C HIS A 8 4.94 8.27 -13.39
N MET A 9 5.83 8.63 -14.31
CA MET A 9 7.20 9.07 -13.99
C MET A 9 7.24 10.46 -13.35
N ASN A 10 6.21 11.26 -13.62
CA ASN A 10 6.17 12.68 -13.23
C ASN A 10 5.14 12.96 -12.13
N ALA A 11 4.27 11.99 -11.87
CA ALA A 11 3.17 12.12 -10.94
C ALA A 11 3.65 12.30 -9.49
N VAL A 12 2.76 12.85 -8.67
CA VAL A 12 2.80 12.74 -7.22
C VAL A 12 1.62 11.88 -6.80
N PHE A 13 1.93 10.73 -6.20
CA PHE A 13 0.95 9.77 -5.73
C PHE A 13 0.50 10.10 -4.31
N TYR A 14 -0.74 9.76 -4.00
CA TYR A 14 -1.32 9.91 -2.67
C TYR A 14 -2.03 8.61 -2.28
N GLU A 15 -1.44 7.89 -1.33
CA GLU A 15 -1.98 6.67 -0.75
C GLU A 15 -3.12 7.03 0.21
N LEU A 16 -4.31 6.50 -0.07
CA LEU A 16 -5.56 6.90 0.55
C LEU A 16 -6.38 5.70 1.00
N TYR A 17 -6.78 5.72 2.27
CA TYR A 17 -7.72 4.75 2.81
C TYR A 17 -9.15 5.32 2.80
N VAL A 18 -10.03 4.79 1.95
CA VAL A 18 -11.42 5.29 1.79
C VAL A 18 -12.13 5.37 3.13
N ARG A 19 -12.07 4.29 3.92
CA ARG A 19 -12.68 4.19 5.26
C ARG A 19 -12.23 5.28 6.23
N ALA A 20 -11.02 5.80 6.06
CA ALA A 20 -10.41 6.78 6.95
C ALA A 20 -10.49 8.22 6.45
N PHE A 21 -10.86 8.45 5.20
CA PHE A 21 -10.62 9.76 4.58
C PHE A 21 -11.72 10.77 4.87
N ALA A 22 -12.98 10.46 4.58
CA ALA A 22 -14.13 11.31 4.91
C ALA A 22 -15.42 10.51 4.85
N ASP A 23 -16.27 10.64 5.86
CA ASP A 23 -17.62 10.06 5.92
C ASP A 23 -18.61 11.03 5.25
N GLY A 24 -19.21 10.59 4.14
CA GLY A 24 -20.12 11.38 3.32
C GLY A 24 -21.59 11.13 3.61
N ASN A 25 -21.93 10.07 4.36
CA ASN A 25 -23.30 9.62 4.60
C ASN A 25 -23.72 9.62 6.09
N ALA A 26 -22.79 9.97 6.99
CA ALA A 26 -22.95 9.96 8.44
C ALA A 26 -23.25 8.57 9.04
N ASP A 27 -22.48 7.55 8.68
CA ASP A 27 -22.54 6.22 9.31
C ASP A 27 -21.31 5.88 10.19
N GLY A 28 -20.30 6.76 10.22
CA GLY A 28 -19.06 6.60 10.97
C GLY A 28 -17.91 5.96 10.17
N HIS A 29 -18.13 5.66 8.89
CA HIS A 29 -17.15 5.09 7.97
C HIS A 29 -16.90 6.07 6.82
N GLY A 30 -15.65 6.15 6.38
CA GLY A 30 -15.32 6.91 5.19
C GLY A 30 -15.80 6.20 3.93
N ASP A 31 -16.28 6.95 2.96
CA ASP A 31 -16.96 6.42 1.77
C ASP A 31 -16.64 7.23 0.50
N PHE A 32 -17.09 6.74 -0.66
CA PHE A 32 -16.85 7.41 -1.94
C PHE A 32 -17.56 8.78 -2.08
N ILE A 33 -18.69 8.99 -1.41
CA ILE A 33 -19.35 10.31 -1.37
C ILE A 33 -18.44 11.30 -0.65
N GLY A 34 -17.91 10.92 0.51
CA GLY A 34 -16.97 11.72 1.30
C GLY A 34 -15.67 11.99 0.53
N LEU A 35 -15.09 10.97 -0.12
CA LEU A 35 -13.91 11.15 -0.96
C LEU A 35 -14.15 12.18 -2.07
N ARG A 36 -15.28 12.11 -2.80
CA ARG A 36 -15.63 13.08 -3.85
C ARG A 36 -15.66 14.52 -3.33
N GLN A 37 -16.18 14.73 -2.11
CA GLN A 37 -16.23 16.06 -1.48
C GLN A 37 -14.84 16.64 -1.16
N LYS A 38 -13.80 15.80 -1.10
CA LYS A 38 -12.43 16.19 -0.75
C LYS A 38 -11.47 16.21 -1.95
N LEU A 39 -11.94 15.92 -3.16
CA LEU A 39 -11.09 15.94 -4.36
C LEU A 39 -10.46 17.31 -4.66
N ASP A 40 -11.16 18.40 -4.32
CA ASP A 40 -10.62 19.76 -4.49
C ASP A 40 -9.42 20.00 -3.58
N TYR A 41 -9.39 19.40 -2.39
CA TYR A 41 -8.22 19.45 -1.49
C TYR A 41 -7.02 18.72 -2.11
N LEU A 42 -7.23 17.50 -2.62
CA LEU A 42 -6.16 16.71 -3.24
C LEU A 42 -5.60 17.39 -4.49
N GLN A 43 -6.47 17.97 -5.33
CA GLN A 43 -6.05 18.75 -6.49
C GLN A 43 -5.29 20.01 -6.05
N TRP A 44 -5.77 20.72 -5.02
CA TRP A 44 -5.10 21.91 -4.49
C TRP A 44 -3.71 21.60 -3.91
N LEU A 45 -3.56 20.46 -3.23
CA LEU A 45 -2.28 19.98 -2.69
C LEU A 45 -1.27 19.68 -3.81
N GLY A 46 -1.78 19.28 -4.99
CA GLY A 46 -0.99 18.95 -6.17
C GLY A 46 -0.79 17.46 -6.37
N VAL A 47 -1.74 16.63 -5.94
CA VAL A 47 -1.76 15.19 -6.24
C VAL A 47 -2.06 14.99 -7.73
N ASP A 48 -1.39 14.00 -8.36
CA ASP A 48 -1.66 13.59 -9.75
C ASP A 48 -2.31 12.21 -9.83
N CYS A 49 -2.09 11.35 -8.84
CA CYS A 49 -2.67 10.01 -8.79
C CYS A 49 -3.06 9.65 -7.36
N ILE A 50 -4.29 9.19 -7.17
CA ILE A 50 -4.78 8.64 -5.91
C ILE A 50 -4.60 7.13 -5.97
N TRP A 51 -3.89 6.55 -5.03
CA TRP A 51 -3.83 5.11 -4.84
C TRP A 51 -4.75 4.73 -3.68
N LEU A 52 -5.81 4.00 -3.99
CA LEU A 52 -6.74 3.50 -2.98
C LEU A 52 -6.23 2.18 -2.38
N LEU A 53 -6.25 2.08 -1.06
CA LEU A 53 -6.22 0.79 -0.33
C LEU A 53 -7.42 -0.10 -0.72
N PRO A 54 -7.49 -1.39 -0.31
CA PRO A 54 -8.53 -2.29 -0.80
C PRO A 54 -9.95 -1.76 -0.58
N ILE A 55 -10.73 -1.74 -1.67
CA ILE A 55 -12.12 -1.22 -1.69
C ILE A 55 -13.18 -2.33 -1.75
N PHE A 56 -12.75 -3.59 -1.68
CA PHE A 56 -13.55 -4.76 -1.99
C PHE A 56 -14.33 -5.27 -0.77
N PRO A 57 -15.46 -5.98 -0.96
CA PRO A 57 -16.09 -6.76 0.09
C PRO A 57 -15.08 -7.67 0.79
N SER A 58 -15.02 -7.57 2.11
CA SER A 58 -14.03 -8.21 2.96
C SER A 58 -14.59 -8.28 4.39
N PRO A 59 -14.23 -9.29 5.20
CA PRO A 59 -14.53 -9.28 6.63
C PRO A 59 -13.60 -8.35 7.43
N LEU A 60 -12.64 -7.68 6.77
CA LEU A 60 -11.72 -6.70 7.32
C LEU A 60 -10.85 -7.25 8.46
N LYS A 61 -10.49 -8.54 8.40
CA LYS A 61 -9.53 -9.13 9.37
C LYS A 61 -8.12 -8.64 9.11
N ASP A 62 -7.80 -8.30 7.86
CA ASP A 62 -6.60 -7.59 7.45
C ASP A 62 -6.99 -6.29 6.71
N ASP A 63 -8.01 -5.61 7.23
CA ASP A 63 -8.45 -4.28 6.81
C ASP A 63 -8.74 -4.14 5.30
N GLY A 64 -9.17 -5.23 4.65
CA GLY A 64 -9.56 -5.26 3.25
C GLY A 64 -8.64 -6.09 2.35
N TYR A 65 -7.41 -6.41 2.80
CA TYR A 65 -6.49 -7.27 2.05
C TYR A 65 -6.98 -8.74 1.99
N ASP A 66 -7.79 -9.15 2.96
CA ASP A 66 -8.57 -10.37 2.92
C ASP A 66 -9.84 -10.21 2.06
N VAL A 67 -9.68 -10.26 0.72
CA VAL A 67 -10.78 -10.03 -0.24
C VAL A 67 -11.78 -11.19 -0.27
N ALA A 68 -13.06 -10.91 -0.02
CA ALA A 68 -14.16 -11.86 -0.13
C ALA A 68 -14.93 -11.79 -1.46
N SER A 69 -14.78 -10.70 -2.23
CA SER A 69 -15.28 -10.60 -3.61
C SER A 69 -14.52 -9.52 -4.39
N TYR A 70 -13.82 -9.89 -5.46
CA TYR A 70 -13.00 -8.96 -6.23
C TYR A 70 -13.76 -7.95 -7.10
N LEU A 71 -15.03 -8.21 -7.42
CA LEU A 71 -15.79 -7.43 -8.42
C LEU A 71 -16.85 -6.51 -7.80
N GLY A 72 -16.78 -6.31 -6.48
CA GLY A 72 -17.72 -5.46 -5.74
C GLY A 72 -17.01 -4.35 -4.97
N ILE A 73 -17.82 -3.50 -4.36
CA ILE A 73 -17.38 -2.48 -3.40
C ILE A 73 -17.81 -2.91 -1.99
N HIS A 74 -16.95 -2.71 -1.00
CA HIS A 74 -17.28 -2.96 0.40
C HIS A 74 -18.53 -2.14 0.78
N PRO A 75 -19.52 -2.72 1.46
CA PRO A 75 -20.78 -2.02 1.75
C PRO A 75 -20.63 -0.66 2.44
N ASP A 76 -19.66 -0.55 3.37
CA ASP A 76 -19.35 0.70 4.07
C ASP A 76 -18.84 1.82 3.15
N TYR A 77 -18.33 1.51 1.95
CA TYR A 77 -17.75 2.51 1.04
C TYR A 77 -18.74 3.03 0.00
N GLY A 78 -19.91 2.40 -0.12
CA GLY A 78 -20.96 2.73 -1.07
C GLY A 78 -21.18 1.66 -2.14
N LEU A 79 -21.76 2.06 -3.27
CA LEU A 79 -22.06 1.16 -4.39
C LEU A 79 -20.99 1.22 -5.48
N LEU A 80 -21.06 0.30 -6.45
CA LEU A 80 -20.16 0.34 -7.62
C LEU A 80 -20.37 1.62 -8.44
N GLU A 81 -21.60 2.12 -8.52
CA GLU A 81 -21.91 3.37 -9.18
C GLU A 81 -21.25 4.57 -8.48
N ASP A 82 -21.15 4.56 -7.15
CA ASP A 82 -20.42 5.60 -6.41
C ASP A 82 -18.93 5.57 -6.75
N PHE A 83 -18.34 4.38 -6.88
CA PHE A 83 -16.96 4.26 -7.34
C PHE A 83 -16.80 4.85 -8.74
N MET A 84 -17.64 4.47 -9.70
CA MET A 84 -17.58 4.98 -11.08
C MET A 84 -17.72 6.52 -11.15
N MET A 85 -18.65 7.09 -10.39
CA MET A 85 -18.80 8.56 -10.30
C MET A 85 -17.54 9.22 -9.71
N THR A 86 -16.85 8.54 -8.81
CA THR A 86 -15.61 9.04 -8.20
C THR A 86 -14.46 9.00 -9.19
N VAL A 87 -14.31 7.92 -9.98
CA VAL A 87 -13.34 7.83 -11.08
C VAL A 87 -13.55 8.99 -12.07
N ASP A 88 -14.79 9.21 -12.51
CA ASP A 88 -15.15 10.32 -13.39
C ASP A 88 -14.74 11.70 -12.83
N GLU A 89 -15.01 11.95 -11.55
CA GLU A 89 -14.68 13.22 -10.88
C GLU A 89 -13.17 13.42 -10.67
N ILE A 90 -12.42 12.34 -10.45
CA ILE A 90 -10.95 12.34 -10.41
C ILE A 90 -10.40 12.71 -11.78
N HIS A 91 -10.88 12.05 -12.84
CA HIS A 91 -10.45 12.32 -14.22
C HIS A 91 -10.81 13.73 -14.69
N ARG A 92 -11.99 14.26 -14.33
CA ARG A 92 -12.38 15.67 -14.60
C ARG A 92 -11.40 16.68 -14.03
N ARG A 93 -10.68 16.32 -12.96
CA ARG A 93 -9.64 17.14 -12.32
C ARG A 93 -8.24 16.92 -12.90
N GLY A 94 -8.09 16.05 -13.90
CA GLY A 94 -6.81 15.68 -14.50
C GLY A 94 -5.95 14.78 -13.59
N MET A 95 -6.54 14.23 -12.52
CA MET A 95 -5.90 13.24 -11.67
C MET A 95 -6.21 11.84 -12.18
N ARG A 96 -5.48 10.85 -11.66
CA ARG A 96 -5.63 9.42 -11.96
C ARG A 96 -5.93 8.62 -10.70
N ILE A 97 -6.35 7.37 -10.88
CA ILE A 97 -6.68 6.46 -9.80
C ILE A 97 -6.07 5.08 -10.01
N LEU A 98 -5.36 4.59 -8.99
CA LEU A 98 -5.03 3.17 -8.86
C LEU A 98 -5.91 2.53 -7.80
N VAL A 99 -6.24 1.27 -8.03
CA VAL A 99 -6.83 0.38 -7.01
C VAL A 99 -5.86 -0.74 -6.68
N GLU A 100 -6.07 -1.40 -5.55
CA GLU A 100 -5.33 -2.62 -5.23
C GLU A 100 -5.66 -3.77 -6.18
N LEU A 101 -4.65 -4.55 -6.53
CA LEU A 101 -4.81 -5.91 -7.01
C LEU A 101 -4.14 -6.81 -5.97
N ILE A 102 -4.92 -7.70 -5.35
CA ILE A 102 -4.42 -8.67 -4.36
C ILE A 102 -4.40 -10.06 -5.00
N PRO A 103 -3.36 -10.38 -5.78
CA PRO A 103 -3.28 -11.63 -6.55
C PRO A 103 -2.94 -12.83 -5.68
N ASN A 104 -2.21 -12.66 -4.58
CA ASN A 104 -1.61 -13.80 -3.88
C ASN A 104 -2.65 -14.69 -3.17
N HIS A 105 -3.65 -14.07 -2.55
CA HIS A 105 -4.56 -14.75 -1.63
C HIS A 105 -5.95 -14.12 -1.68
N THR A 106 -6.94 -14.83 -1.13
CA THR A 106 -8.29 -14.31 -0.88
C THR A 106 -8.63 -14.42 0.60
N SER A 107 -9.74 -13.85 1.04
CA SER A 107 -10.35 -14.22 2.33
C SER A 107 -10.73 -15.70 2.39
N ASP A 108 -10.69 -16.31 3.57
CA ASP A 108 -11.28 -17.61 3.88
C ASP A 108 -12.82 -17.63 3.74
N GLN A 109 -13.44 -16.46 3.56
CA GLN A 109 -14.86 -16.30 3.24
C GLN A 109 -15.13 -16.12 1.74
N HIS A 110 -14.09 -16.03 0.90
CA HIS A 110 -14.27 -15.92 -0.55
C HIS A 110 -15.02 -17.16 -1.09
N PRO A 111 -16.02 -16.99 -1.98
CA PRO A 111 -16.78 -18.11 -2.52
C PRO A 111 -15.92 -19.24 -3.11
N TRP A 112 -14.77 -18.89 -3.70
CA TRP A 112 -13.79 -19.87 -4.20
C TRP A 112 -13.26 -20.76 -3.07
N PHE A 113 -12.82 -20.20 -1.93
CA PHE A 113 -12.30 -20.99 -0.81
C PHE A 113 -13.39 -21.80 -0.13
N VAL A 114 -14.56 -21.19 0.09
CA VAL A 114 -15.72 -21.86 0.66
C VAL A 114 -16.11 -23.08 -0.18
N GLU A 115 -16.06 -22.99 -1.51
CA GLU A 115 -16.33 -24.12 -2.39
C GLU A 115 -15.17 -25.14 -2.41
N SER A 116 -13.92 -24.66 -2.48
CA SER A 116 -12.70 -25.49 -2.46
C SER A 116 -12.60 -26.38 -1.21
N ARG A 117 -12.96 -25.86 -0.04
CA ARG A 117 -12.87 -26.58 1.25
C ARG A 117 -14.03 -27.53 1.52
N ARG A 118 -15.17 -27.41 0.82
CA ARG A 118 -16.35 -28.29 1.01
C ARG A 118 -16.08 -29.76 0.68
N SER A 119 -15.22 -30.02 -0.31
CA SER A 119 -14.89 -31.37 -0.75
C SER A 119 -13.57 -31.40 -1.50
N ARG A 120 -12.79 -32.47 -1.29
CA ARG A 120 -11.58 -32.77 -2.08
C ARG A 120 -11.87 -33.05 -3.56
N GLN A 121 -13.13 -33.18 -3.95
CA GLN A 121 -13.58 -33.35 -5.34
C GLN A 121 -14.27 -32.09 -5.90
N SER A 122 -14.25 -30.97 -5.17
CA SER A 122 -14.87 -29.71 -5.65
C SER A 122 -14.20 -29.26 -6.96
N PRO A 123 -14.95 -28.70 -7.93
CA PRO A 123 -14.34 -28.09 -9.11
C PRO A 123 -13.44 -26.89 -8.77
N MET A 124 -13.64 -26.26 -7.61
CA MET A 124 -12.79 -25.17 -7.10
C MET A 124 -11.66 -25.70 -6.20
N ARG A 125 -11.46 -27.02 -6.10
CA ARG A 125 -10.47 -27.60 -5.18
C ARG A 125 -9.09 -26.99 -5.41
N ASP A 126 -8.64 -26.99 -6.66
CA ASP A 126 -7.30 -26.58 -7.05
C ASP A 126 -7.16 -25.06 -7.26
N PHE A 127 -8.12 -24.25 -6.80
CA PHE A 127 -7.93 -22.79 -6.70
C PHE A 127 -7.02 -22.41 -5.53
N TYR A 128 -6.76 -23.32 -4.60
CA TYR A 128 -5.92 -23.09 -3.41
C TYR A 128 -4.91 -24.21 -3.25
N VAL A 129 -3.86 -23.94 -2.48
CA VAL A 129 -2.76 -24.89 -2.27
C VAL A 129 -3.05 -25.76 -1.05
N TRP A 130 -3.27 -27.05 -1.28
CA TRP A 130 -3.62 -28.04 -0.23
C TRP A 130 -2.51 -29.07 -0.01
N SER A 131 -2.40 -29.56 1.23
CA SER A 131 -1.48 -30.64 1.60
C SER A 131 -2.05 -31.54 2.70
N ASP A 132 -1.70 -32.83 2.68
CA ASP A 132 -2.02 -33.77 3.76
C ASP A 132 -1.12 -33.57 5.00
N SER A 133 -0.02 -32.81 4.87
CA SER A 133 0.89 -32.46 5.97
C SER A 133 1.41 -31.02 5.85
N PRO A 134 1.81 -30.38 6.97
CA PRO A 134 2.37 -29.02 6.96
C PRO A 134 3.87 -29.00 6.63
N GLU A 135 4.41 -30.07 6.05
CA GLU A 135 5.86 -30.29 5.93
C GLU A 135 6.44 -29.79 4.60
N LYS A 136 5.61 -29.27 3.69
CA LYS A 136 6.05 -28.71 2.41
C LYS A 136 6.57 -27.29 2.58
N TYR A 137 7.49 -26.88 1.70
CA TYR A 137 7.99 -25.49 1.59
C TYR A 137 8.67 -24.98 2.87
N LYS A 138 9.44 -25.83 3.56
CA LYS A 138 10.03 -25.54 4.87
C LYS A 138 11.00 -24.35 4.92
N ASP A 139 11.57 -24.00 3.76
CA ASP A 139 12.54 -22.90 3.65
C ASP A 139 11.86 -21.54 3.47
N ALA A 140 10.53 -21.50 3.30
CA ALA A 140 9.76 -20.26 3.29
C ALA A 140 9.61 -19.72 4.71
N ARG A 141 9.96 -18.45 4.90
CA ARG A 141 9.80 -17.75 6.18
C ARG A 141 8.32 -17.45 6.49
N ILE A 142 8.01 -17.25 7.76
CA ILE A 142 6.73 -16.69 8.21
C ILE A 142 6.85 -15.16 8.19
N ILE A 143 5.87 -14.47 7.59
CA ILE A 143 5.88 -13.00 7.49
C ILE A 143 5.35 -12.38 8.79
N PHE A 144 4.13 -12.77 9.20
CA PHE A 144 3.49 -12.28 10.42
C PHE A 144 3.86 -13.11 11.64
N ILE A 145 5.14 -13.05 12.01
CA ILE A 145 5.75 -13.87 13.08
C ILE A 145 5.13 -13.66 14.47
N ASP A 146 4.47 -12.52 14.70
CA ASP A 146 3.83 -12.22 15.99
C ASP A 146 2.45 -12.90 16.12
N THR A 147 1.89 -13.41 15.02
CA THR A 147 0.54 -13.99 14.97
C THR A 147 0.55 -15.45 14.49
N GLU A 148 1.25 -15.73 13.40
CA GLU A 148 1.25 -17.04 12.75
C GLU A 148 2.41 -17.91 13.22
N GLN A 149 2.12 -19.20 13.48
CA GLN A 149 3.13 -20.18 13.89
C GLN A 149 3.63 -21.04 12.74
N SER A 150 2.95 -20.97 11.60
CA SER A 150 3.15 -21.83 10.43
C SER A 150 2.51 -21.15 9.22
N ASN A 151 3.06 -21.38 8.03
CA ASN A 151 2.42 -21.01 6.75
C ASN A 151 1.38 -22.06 6.29
N TRP A 152 1.11 -23.07 7.12
CA TRP A 152 0.10 -24.10 6.90
C TRP A 152 -0.91 -24.09 8.05
N ALA A 153 -2.19 -23.89 7.72
CA ALA A 153 -3.31 -23.99 8.65
C ALA A 153 -4.18 -25.22 8.34
N TYR A 154 -4.64 -25.91 9.39
CA TYR A 154 -5.48 -27.10 9.24
C TYR A 154 -6.96 -26.72 9.06
N ASP A 155 -7.56 -27.15 7.96
CA ASP A 155 -8.99 -27.03 7.73
C ASP A 155 -9.72 -28.32 8.17
N ALA A 156 -10.49 -28.22 9.25
CA ALA A 156 -11.25 -29.34 9.79
C ALA A 156 -12.36 -29.86 8.85
N ILE A 157 -12.83 -29.05 7.89
CA ILE A 157 -13.89 -29.44 6.96
C ILE A 157 -13.35 -30.39 5.89
N SER A 158 -12.24 -30.02 5.24
CA SER A 158 -11.60 -30.85 4.20
C SER A 158 -10.65 -31.90 4.76
N GLY A 159 -10.25 -31.78 6.03
CA GLY A 159 -9.29 -32.68 6.68
C GLY A 159 -7.88 -32.56 6.11
N GLN A 160 -7.50 -31.37 5.63
CA GLN A 160 -6.18 -31.06 5.06
C GLN A 160 -5.66 -29.72 5.53
N TYR A 161 -4.36 -29.49 5.34
CA TYR A 161 -3.73 -28.18 5.50
C TYR A 161 -3.86 -27.37 4.22
N TYR A 162 -4.03 -26.06 4.35
CA TYR A 162 -3.90 -25.11 3.24
C TYR A 162 -2.78 -24.11 3.52
N TRP A 163 -2.15 -23.64 2.43
CA TRP A 163 -1.08 -22.66 2.48
C TRP A 163 -1.62 -21.24 2.70
N HIS A 164 -0.89 -20.44 3.47
CA HIS A 164 -1.08 -19.00 3.59
C HIS A 164 0.26 -18.33 3.92
N ARG A 165 0.61 -17.26 3.21
CA ARG A 165 1.81 -16.45 3.53
C ARG A 165 1.56 -15.38 4.59
N PHE A 166 0.31 -14.96 4.69
CA PHE A 166 -0.19 -13.94 5.62
C PHE A 166 -1.01 -14.62 6.72
N PHE A 167 -2.11 -14.03 7.17
CA PHE A 167 -2.93 -14.64 8.22
C PHE A 167 -3.58 -15.95 7.74
N SER A 168 -3.92 -16.83 8.67
CA SER A 168 -4.64 -18.06 8.34
C SER A 168 -6.00 -17.80 7.68
N SER A 169 -6.59 -16.61 7.84
CA SER A 169 -7.80 -16.19 7.12
C SER A 169 -7.55 -15.72 5.68
N GLN A 170 -6.32 -15.78 5.19
CA GLN A 170 -5.91 -15.38 3.85
C GLN A 170 -5.30 -16.57 3.08
N PRO A 171 -6.10 -17.61 2.74
CA PRO A 171 -5.60 -18.75 1.98
C PRO A 171 -5.05 -18.32 0.61
N ASP A 172 -3.85 -18.80 0.30
CA ASP A 172 -3.13 -18.48 -0.92
C ASP A 172 -3.74 -19.19 -2.14
N LEU A 173 -3.84 -18.43 -3.24
CA LEU A 173 -4.33 -18.90 -4.53
C LEU A 173 -3.27 -19.78 -5.20
N ASN A 174 -3.71 -20.87 -5.83
CA ASN A 174 -2.80 -21.80 -6.50
C ASN A 174 -2.50 -21.36 -7.93
N TYR A 175 -1.38 -20.67 -8.14
CA TYR A 175 -0.99 -20.21 -9.46
C TYR A 175 -0.50 -21.29 -10.42
N ASP A 176 -0.23 -22.53 -9.97
CA ASP A 176 0.00 -23.64 -10.90
C ASP A 176 -1.27 -24.01 -11.67
N ASN A 177 -2.45 -23.56 -11.22
CA ASN A 177 -3.71 -23.72 -11.91
C ASN A 177 -3.96 -22.57 -12.92
N PRO A 178 -4.01 -22.84 -14.25
CA PRO A 178 -4.29 -21.81 -15.24
C PRO A 178 -5.63 -21.09 -15.07
N ALA A 179 -6.61 -21.72 -14.42
CA ALA A 179 -7.90 -21.10 -14.14
C ALA A 179 -7.78 -19.96 -13.11
N VAL A 180 -6.87 -20.08 -12.14
CA VAL A 180 -6.57 -19.00 -11.17
C VAL A 180 -5.91 -17.83 -11.88
N GLN A 181 -4.92 -18.10 -12.74
CA GLN A 181 -4.27 -17.09 -13.57
C GLN A 181 -5.27 -16.33 -14.43
N GLN A 182 -6.18 -17.04 -15.11
CA GLN A 182 -7.22 -16.40 -15.91
C GLN A 182 -8.20 -15.58 -15.05
N ALA A 183 -8.62 -16.11 -13.90
CA ALA A 183 -9.55 -15.41 -13.00
C ALA A 183 -8.98 -14.07 -12.52
N MET A 184 -7.69 -14.01 -12.19
CA MET A 184 -7.05 -12.76 -11.76
C MET A 184 -6.85 -11.78 -12.92
N GLN A 185 -6.57 -12.26 -14.13
CA GLN A 185 -6.59 -11.41 -15.33
C GLN A 185 -8.00 -10.84 -15.61
N ASP A 186 -9.06 -11.64 -15.39
CA ASP A 186 -10.45 -11.18 -15.54
C ASP A 186 -10.83 -10.13 -14.49
N VAL A 187 -10.31 -10.24 -13.26
CA VAL A 187 -10.44 -9.20 -12.22
C VAL A 187 -9.80 -7.89 -12.69
N MET A 188 -8.57 -7.93 -13.20
CA MET A 188 -7.92 -6.74 -13.75
C MET A 188 -8.74 -6.12 -14.89
N LYS A 189 -9.20 -6.96 -15.81
CA LYS A 189 -10.02 -6.54 -16.94
C LYS A 189 -11.26 -5.77 -16.48
N PHE A 190 -11.99 -6.29 -15.49
CA PHE A 190 -13.19 -5.65 -14.95
C PHE A 190 -12.92 -4.23 -14.47
N TRP A 191 -11.90 -4.03 -13.63
CA TRP A 191 -11.59 -2.70 -13.10
C TRP A 191 -11.06 -1.74 -14.18
N LEU A 192 -10.28 -2.25 -15.14
CA LEU A 192 -9.82 -1.47 -16.29
C LEU A 192 -10.98 -1.01 -17.18
N GLU A 193 -12.01 -1.85 -17.38
CA GLU A 193 -13.25 -1.47 -18.09
C GLU A 193 -14.07 -0.39 -17.35
N LEU A 194 -13.90 -0.26 -16.03
CA LEU A 194 -14.48 0.81 -15.23
C LEU A 194 -13.64 2.10 -15.21
N GLY A 195 -12.48 2.11 -15.88
CA GLY A 195 -11.67 3.30 -16.07
C GLY A 195 -10.58 3.53 -15.03
N VAL A 196 -10.17 2.53 -14.25
CA VAL A 196 -8.97 2.67 -13.40
C VAL A 196 -7.71 2.87 -14.25
N ASP A 197 -6.78 3.69 -13.79
CA ASP A 197 -5.54 4.00 -14.50
C ASP A 197 -4.43 2.97 -14.23
N GLY A 198 -4.72 1.93 -13.47
CA GLY A 198 -3.81 0.85 -13.17
C GLY A 198 -4.02 0.25 -11.78
N PHE A 199 -3.02 -0.52 -11.35
CA PHE A 199 -3.06 -1.25 -10.09
C PHE A 199 -1.80 -1.03 -9.28
N ARG A 200 -1.94 -0.94 -7.96
CA ARG A 200 -0.87 -1.38 -7.07
C ARG A 200 -1.05 -2.88 -6.87
N VAL A 201 -0.01 -3.67 -7.15
CA VAL A 201 -0.07 -5.13 -7.09
C VAL A 201 0.57 -5.60 -5.80
N ASP A 202 -0.27 -6.11 -4.91
CA ASP A 202 0.08 -6.58 -3.56
C ASP A 202 0.86 -7.89 -3.59
N ALA A 203 1.77 -8.07 -2.63
CA ALA A 203 2.32 -9.38 -2.30
C ALA A 203 2.93 -10.16 -3.50
N VAL A 204 3.41 -9.46 -4.54
CA VAL A 204 3.83 -10.09 -5.79
C VAL A 204 4.97 -11.11 -5.65
N PRO A 205 5.88 -11.05 -4.65
CA PRO A 205 6.93 -12.07 -4.56
C PRO A 205 6.45 -13.48 -4.27
N TYR A 206 5.19 -13.65 -3.86
CA TYR A 206 4.76 -14.86 -3.19
C TYR A 206 3.83 -15.76 -4.03
N LEU A 207 3.57 -15.41 -5.30
CA LEU A 207 2.51 -16.07 -6.11
C LEU A 207 2.71 -17.58 -6.34
N PHE A 208 3.95 -18.07 -6.42
CA PHE A 208 4.25 -19.47 -6.67
C PHE A 208 5.16 -20.04 -5.56
N GLU A 209 4.93 -21.30 -5.20
CA GLU A 209 5.76 -22.04 -4.26
C GLU A 209 6.48 -23.22 -4.93
N ARG A 210 7.73 -23.48 -4.50
CA ARG A 210 8.53 -24.63 -4.96
C ARG A 210 9.33 -25.22 -3.81
N GLU A 211 9.37 -26.55 -3.74
CA GLU A 211 10.21 -27.27 -2.78
C GLU A 211 11.69 -26.94 -2.97
N GLY A 212 12.43 -26.81 -1.87
CA GLY A 212 13.85 -26.44 -1.87
C GLY A 212 14.13 -24.97 -2.22
N THR A 213 13.11 -24.12 -2.17
CA THR A 213 13.22 -22.67 -2.33
C THR A 213 12.57 -21.95 -1.15
N ASN A 214 12.88 -20.67 -0.97
CA ASN A 214 12.18 -19.82 0.01
C ASN A 214 10.77 -19.39 -0.45
N CYS A 215 10.32 -19.82 -1.64
CA CYS A 215 9.03 -19.46 -2.23
C CYS A 215 8.84 -17.94 -2.40
N GLU A 216 9.92 -17.23 -2.75
CA GLU A 216 9.87 -15.80 -3.07
C GLU A 216 10.60 -15.53 -4.39
N ASN A 217 10.07 -14.60 -5.20
CA ASN A 217 10.72 -14.12 -6.43
C ASN A 217 11.00 -15.25 -7.46
N LEU A 218 10.14 -16.26 -7.51
CA LEU A 218 10.34 -17.40 -8.41
C LEU A 218 10.18 -16.99 -9.88
N PRO A 219 10.88 -17.64 -10.84
CA PRO A 219 10.76 -17.33 -12.26
C PRO A 219 9.31 -17.37 -12.77
N GLU A 220 8.50 -18.31 -12.30
CA GLU A 220 7.10 -18.44 -12.70
C GLU A 220 6.23 -17.25 -12.26
N THR A 221 6.57 -16.63 -11.13
CA THR A 221 5.96 -15.37 -10.68
C THR A 221 6.24 -14.27 -11.70
N HIS A 222 7.50 -14.10 -12.10
CA HIS A 222 7.90 -13.12 -13.12
C HIS A 222 7.22 -13.39 -14.47
N ASP A 223 7.18 -14.63 -14.93
CA ASP A 223 6.53 -15.02 -16.19
C ASP A 223 5.02 -14.71 -16.19
N TYR A 224 4.35 -14.83 -15.04
CA TYR A 224 2.95 -14.43 -14.92
C TYR A 224 2.78 -12.91 -14.93
N LEU A 225 3.61 -12.16 -14.21
CA LEU A 225 3.57 -10.69 -14.21
C LEU A 225 3.83 -10.11 -15.62
N LYS A 226 4.74 -10.70 -16.39
CA LYS A 226 4.97 -10.34 -17.80
C LYS A 226 3.75 -10.58 -18.68
N ARG A 227 2.99 -11.64 -18.43
CA ARG A 227 1.72 -11.89 -19.15
C ARG A 227 0.65 -10.86 -18.78
N LEU A 228 0.53 -10.49 -17.51
CA LEU A 228 -0.37 -9.41 -17.09
C LEU A 228 0.02 -8.08 -17.73
N ARG A 229 1.32 -7.79 -17.79
CA ARG A 229 1.85 -6.61 -18.47
C ARG A 229 1.50 -6.60 -19.96
N ALA A 230 1.79 -7.68 -20.67
CA ALA A 230 1.48 -7.80 -22.09
C ALA A 230 -0.03 -7.61 -22.34
N PHE A 231 -0.88 -8.21 -21.51
CA PHE A 231 -2.33 -8.02 -21.58
C PHE A 231 -2.73 -6.54 -21.42
N MET A 232 -2.18 -5.83 -20.43
CA MET A 232 -2.44 -4.40 -20.24
C MET A 232 -1.94 -3.55 -21.41
N ASP A 233 -0.72 -3.79 -21.88
CA ASP A 233 -0.11 -3.04 -22.98
C ASP A 233 -0.90 -3.22 -24.31
N GLU A 234 -1.43 -4.42 -24.55
CA GLU A 234 -2.22 -4.75 -25.74
C GLU A 234 -3.64 -4.16 -25.72
N ASN A 235 -4.27 -4.06 -24.54
CA ASN A 235 -5.70 -3.78 -24.43
C ASN A 235 -6.04 -2.44 -23.76
N TYR A 236 -5.15 -1.89 -22.93
CA TYR A 236 -5.41 -0.75 -22.04
C TYR A 236 -4.22 0.23 -21.99
N SER A 237 -3.96 0.90 -23.12
CA SER A 237 -2.84 1.82 -23.25
C SER A 237 -2.84 2.93 -22.19
N GLY A 238 -1.69 3.18 -21.58
CA GLY A 238 -1.51 4.26 -20.60
C GLY A 238 -1.86 3.87 -19.16
N THR A 239 -2.23 2.61 -18.92
CA THR A 239 -2.40 2.07 -17.57
C THR A 239 -1.09 1.53 -17.01
N ILE A 240 -0.98 1.41 -15.67
CA ILE A 240 0.27 0.98 -15.02
C ILE A 240 0.08 -0.15 -14.01
N MET A 241 1.19 -0.83 -13.72
CA MET A 241 1.33 -1.72 -12.56
C MET A 241 2.43 -1.18 -11.66
N LEU A 242 2.10 -0.94 -10.40
CA LEU A 242 3.02 -0.61 -9.32
C LEU A 242 3.12 -1.81 -8.37
N SER A 243 4.21 -2.56 -8.37
CA SER A 243 4.34 -3.69 -7.44
C SER A 243 4.76 -3.27 -6.05
N GLU A 244 4.29 -4.04 -5.07
CA GLU A 244 4.93 -4.19 -3.78
C GLU A 244 5.84 -5.41 -3.76
N ALA A 245 7.14 -5.20 -3.98
CA ALA A 245 8.16 -6.20 -3.70
C ALA A 245 9.16 -5.67 -2.66
N ASN A 246 8.83 -5.85 -1.37
CA ASN A 246 9.74 -5.54 -0.25
C ASN A 246 10.88 -6.56 -0.20
N GLN A 247 11.91 -6.33 -1.01
CA GLN A 247 13.04 -7.23 -1.21
C GLN A 247 14.36 -6.45 -1.16
N TRP A 248 15.50 -7.15 -1.13
CA TRP A 248 16.82 -6.52 -1.27
C TRP A 248 16.97 -5.90 -2.67
N PRO A 249 17.80 -4.85 -2.87
CA PRO A 249 17.94 -4.17 -4.16
C PRO A 249 18.11 -5.10 -5.35
N LYS A 250 18.98 -6.11 -5.23
CA LYS A 250 19.27 -7.10 -6.28
C LYS A 250 18.05 -7.96 -6.67
N ASP A 251 17.11 -8.17 -5.76
CA ASP A 251 15.96 -9.05 -5.92
C ASP A 251 14.69 -8.23 -6.29
N THR A 252 14.72 -6.91 -6.04
CA THR A 252 13.67 -5.97 -6.48
C THR A 252 13.78 -5.59 -7.97
N LEU A 253 14.99 -5.56 -8.52
CA LEU A 253 15.24 -5.19 -9.92
C LEU A 253 14.60 -6.11 -10.97
N PRO A 254 14.62 -7.45 -10.81
CA PRO A 254 14.01 -8.37 -11.77
C PRO A 254 12.55 -8.09 -12.08
N TYR A 255 11.80 -7.49 -11.14
CA TYR A 255 10.39 -7.12 -11.34
C TYR A 255 10.15 -6.11 -12.47
N PHE A 256 11.16 -5.36 -12.89
CA PHE A 256 11.03 -4.49 -14.07
C PHE A 256 11.19 -5.26 -15.40
N GLY A 257 11.70 -6.49 -15.36
CA GLY A 257 12.07 -7.26 -16.54
C GLY A 257 13.00 -6.48 -17.47
N ASP A 258 12.78 -6.63 -18.77
CA ASP A 258 13.42 -5.80 -19.81
C ASP A 258 12.55 -4.56 -20.15
N GLY A 259 11.76 -4.10 -19.18
CA GLY A 259 10.68 -3.13 -19.37
C GLY A 259 9.33 -3.78 -19.73
N ASP A 260 9.23 -5.11 -19.60
CA ASP A 260 8.12 -5.98 -20.00
C ASP A 260 7.35 -6.61 -18.83
N GLU A 261 7.65 -6.21 -17.59
CA GLU A 261 6.98 -6.71 -16.38
C GLU A 261 6.24 -5.56 -15.66
N VAL A 262 6.67 -5.08 -14.48
CA VAL A 262 5.99 -3.92 -13.86
C VAL A 262 6.50 -2.59 -14.39
N HIS A 263 5.63 -1.58 -14.35
CA HIS A 263 6.01 -0.21 -14.69
C HIS A 263 6.75 0.44 -13.53
N MET A 264 6.28 0.16 -12.32
CA MET A 264 6.82 0.74 -11.11
C MET A 264 6.99 -0.30 -10.02
N ASN A 265 7.98 -0.11 -9.17
CA ASN A 265 8.15 -0.88 -7.95
C ASN A 265 8.49 0.08 -6.81
N PHE A 266 8.02 -0.20 -5.60
CA PHE A 266 8.42 0.59 -4.44
C PHE A 266 9.91 0.45 -4.16
N HIS A 267 10.57 1.58 -3.88
CA HIS A 267 11.97 1.59 -3.48
C HIS A 267 12.12 1.27 -1.98
N PHE A 268 11.58 0.11 -1.54
CA PHE A 268 11.70 -0.39 -0.17
C PHE A 268 13.12 -0.35 0.38
N PRO A 269 14.18 -0.72 -0.39
CA PRO A 269 15.54 -0.64 0.14
C PRO A 269 15.94 0.77 0.61
N LEU A 270 15.50 1.83 -0.09
CA LEU A 270 15.89 3.21 0.22
C LEU A 270 15.21 3.72 1.50
N MET A 271 13.94 3.37 1.71
CA MET A 271 13.10 3.96 2.76
C MET A 271 13.73 3.87 4.17
N PRO A 272 14.15 2.69 4.70
CA PRO A 272 14.76 2.61 6.04
C PRO A 272 16.07 3.39 6.14
N ARG A 273 16.84 3.47 5.05
CA ARG A 273 18.14 4.15 5.04
C ARG A 273 17.99 5.67 5.15
N LEU A 274 16.86 6.25 4.75
CA LEU A 274 16.57 7.68 5.00
C LEU A 274 16.50 7.98 6.51
N TYR A 275 15.81 7.12 7.26
CA TYR A 275 15.71 7.22 8.71
C TYR A 275 17.06 6.96 9.38
N MET A 276 17.77 5.91 8.97
CA MET A 276 19.11 5.60 9.49
C MET A 276 20.07 6.76 9.26
N ALA A 277 20.09 7.33 8.06
CA ALA A 277 20.96 8.46 7.72
C ALA A 277 20.67 9.70 8.57
N LEU A 278 19.40 9.98 8.83
CA LEU A 278 19.00 11.09 9.69
C LEU A 278 19.44 10.86 11.15
N ALA A 279 19.22 9.66 11.68
CA ALA A 279 19.60 9.30 13.05
C ALA A 279 21.11 9.28 13.26
N ARG A 280 21.86 8.71 12.30
CA ARG A 280 23.32 8.61 12.31
C ARG A 280 24.00 9.94 11.95
N GLN A 281 23.25 10.91 11.41
CA GLN A 281 23.77 12.15 10.83
C GLN A 281 24.79 11.87 9.73
N ASP A 282 24.53 10.84 8.93
CA ASP A 282 25.47 10.31 7.95
C ASP A 282 24.73 9.83 6.69
N ARG A 283 25.14 10.35 5.53
CA ARG A 283 24.51 10.02 4.24
C ARG A 283 24.93 8.68 3.65
N ARG A 284 25.92 7.98 4.22
CA ARG A 284 26.53 6.78 3.62
C ARG A 284 25.49 5.72 3.22
N ASP A 285 24.58 5.38 4.13
CA ASP A 285 23.55 4.36 3.89
C ASP A 285 22.65 4.69 2.68
N VAL A 286 22.34 5.97 2.48
CA VAL A 286 21.53 6.46 1.35
C VAL A 286 22.34 6.43 0.05
N VAL A 287 23.60 6.85 0.10
CA VAL A 287 24.48 6.82 -1.08
C VAL A 287 24.74 5.38 -1.54
N ASP A 288 25.00 4.48 -0.60
CA ASP A 288 25.36 3.10 -0.88
C ASP A 288 24.16 2.32 -1.44
N VAL A 289 22.94 2.55 -0.94
CA VAL A 289 21.74 1.90 -1.50
C VAL A 289 21.41 2.44 -2.90
N LEU A 290 21.51 3.76 -3.14
CA LEU A 290 21.29 4.33 -4.46
C LEU A 290 22.32 3.84 -5.49
N ALA A 291 23.58 3.65 -5.08
CA ALA A 291 24.61 3.08 -5.94
C ALA A 291 24.35 1.61 -6.32
N GLN A 292 23.55 0.89 -5.51
CA GLN A 292 23.12 -0.49 -5.77
C GLN A 292 21.81 -0.56 -6.57
N THR A 293 21.21 0.58 -6.89
CA THR A 293 19.99 0.68 -7.69
C THR A 293 20.37 1.13 -9.12
N PRO A 294 20.67 0.19 -10.05
CA PRO A 294 21.11 0.52 -11.40
C PRO A 294 20.00 1.22 -12.22
N GLN A 295 20.40 1.72 -13.38
CA GLN A 295 19.49 2.33 -14.35
C GLN A 295 18.38 1.34 -14.76
N LEU A 296 17.14 1.79 -14.62
CA LEU A 296 15.95 1.02 -15.01
C LEU A 296 15.72 1.06 -16.54
N PRO A 297 14.94 0.12 -17.09
CA PRO A 297 14.41 0.24 -18.45
C PRO A 297 13.72 1.61 -18.67
N PRO A 298 13.78 2.21 -19.88
CA PRO A 298 13.32 3.59 -20.10
C PRO A 298 11.85 3.88 -19.81
N ASN A 299 11.01 2.85 -19.68
CA ASN A 299 9.58 2.91 -19.40
C ASN A 299 9.23 2.53 -17.94
N CYS A 300 10.24 2.34 -17.08
CA CYS A 300 10.08 1.95 -15.69
C CYS A 300 10.50 3.06 -14.72
N GLN A 301 9.95 3.04 -13.51
CA GLN A 301 10.25 4.05 -12.49
C GLN A 301 10.14 3.52 -11.06
N TRP A 302 10.99 4.01 -10.16
CA TRP A 302 10.85 3.75 -8.73
C TRP A 302 9.69 4.54 -8.12
N ALA A 303 8.90 3.92 -7.26
CA ALA A 303 8.01 4.63 -6.34
C ALA A 303 8.73 4.86 -5.00
N THR A 304 9.03 6.10 -4.67
CA THR A 304 9.67 6.49 -3.40
C THR A 304 8.62 6.90 -2.38
N PHE A 305 8.79 6.53 -1.13
CA PHE A 305 7.84 6.83 -0.05
C PHE A 305 8.59 6.95 1.28
N LEU A 306 7.95 7.57 2.28
CA LEU A 306 8.48 7.66 3.65
C LEU A 306 7.77 6.69 4.58
N ARG A 307 6.45 6.71 4.54
CA ARG A 307 5.53 5.84 5.29
C ARG A 307 4.37 5.43 4.38
N ASN A 308 3.61 4.46 4.85
CA ASN A 308 2.44 3.88 4.23
C ASN A 308 1.47 3.40 5.33
N HIS A 309 0.40 2.72 4.93
CA HIS A 309 -0.59 2.11 5.82
C HIS A 309 -0.08 0.95 6.68
N ASP A 310 1.11 0.41 6.42
CA ASP A 310 1.75 -0.63 7.22
C ASP A 310 2.74 -0.06 8.23
N GLU A 311 3.42 -0.93 8.97
CA GLU A 311 4.60 -0.56 9.73
C GLU A 311 5.77 -0.15 8.84
N LEU A 312 6.72 0.60 9.40
CA LEU A 312 8.02 0.79 8.79
C LEU A 312 8.74 -0.56 8.84
N THR A 313 8.66 -1.31 7.75
CA THR A 313 9.28 -2.64 7.63
C THR A 313 10.80 -2.57 7.74
N LEU A 314 11.36 -3.48 8.52
CA LEU A 314 12.79 -3.72 8.73
C LEU A 314 13.13 -5.19 8.39
N GLU A 315 12.36 -5.81 7.49
CA GLU A 315 12.65 -7.15 6.98
C GLU A 315 13.94 -7.16 6.16
N MET A 316 14.08 -6.21 5.22
CA MET A 316 15.20 -6.11 4.27
C MET A 316 16.30 -5.15 4.74
N VAL A 317 16.67 -5.29 6.01
CA VAL A 317 17.85 -4.66 6.64
C VAL A 317 18.67 -5.70 7.40
N THR A 318 19.91 -5.37 7.73
CA THR A 318 20.74 -6.22 8.58
C THR A 318 20.16 -6.31 10.00
N GLU A 319 20.52 -7.34 10.77
CA GLU A 319 20.09 -7.46 12.16
C GLU A 319 20.57 -6.29 13.03
N GLU A 320 21.79 -5.83 12.81
CA GLU A 320 22.36 -4.66 13.49
C GLU A 320 21.57 -3.37 13.17
N ASP A 321 21.26 -3.15 11.89
CA ASP A 321 20.46 -2.00 11.48
C ASP A 321 19.04 -2.05 12.04
N ARG A 322 18.43 -3.24 12.09
CA ARG A 322 17.11 -3.45 12.69
C ARG A 322 17.11 -3.07 14.17
N GLN A 323 18.10 -3.55 14.92
CA GLN A 323 18.24 -3.23 16.34
C GLN A 323 18.45 -1.73 16.55
N PHE A 324 19.32 -1.10 15.75
CA PHE A 324 19.53 0.35 15.79
C PHE A 324 18.25 1.14 15.52
N MET A 325 17.47 0.73 14.52
CA MET A 325 16.20 1.35 14.17
C MET A 325 15.17 1.22 15.29
N TRP A 326 15.06 0.05 15.92
CA TRP A 326 14.19 -0.14 17.07
C TRP A 326 14.59 0.71 18.27
N GLU A 327 15.87 0.77 18.62
CA GLU A 327 16.35 1.60 19.74
C GLU A 327 16.11 3.09 19.49
N THR A 328 16.25 3.54 18.25
CA THR A 328 16.14 4.96 17.89
C THR A 328 14.69 5.42 17.76
N TYR A 329 13.85 4.62 17.09
CA TYR A 329 12.53 5.04 16.61
C TYR A 329 11.35 4.32 17.29
N ALA A 330 11.62 3.19 17.95
CA ALA A 330 10.63 2.37 18.65
C ALA A 330 11.12 1.91 20.04
N PRO A 331 11.54 2.83 20.93
CA PRO A 331 12.06 2.46 22.25
C PRO A 331 11.03 1.70 23.11
N GLU A 332 9.74 1.97 22.90
CA GLU A 332 8.67 1.30 23.64
C GLU A 332 8.20 0.04 22.89
N PRO A 333 8.11 -1.14 23.55
CA PRO A 333 7.73 -2.39 22.89
C PRO A 333 6.43 -2.33 22.06
N PRO A 334 5.35 -1.64 22.49
CA PRO A 334 4.13 -1.53 21.69
C PRO A 334 4.31 -0.82 20.34
N GLN A 335 5.42 -0.12 20.10
CA GLN A 335 5.68 0.55 18.83
C GLN A 335 6.20 -0.40 17.75
N ARG A 336 6.56 -1.63 18.13
CA ARG A 336 7.09 -2.67 17.26
C ARG A 336 5.97 -3.65 16.90
N ILE A 337 6.04 -4.20 15.70
CA ILE A 337 5.18 -5.29 15.23
C ILE A 337 5.93 -6.03 14.12
N ASN A 338 5.82 -7.36 14.10
CA ASN A 338 6.57 -8.23 13.21
C ASN A 338 8.06 -7.84 13.22
N LEU A 339 8.63 -7.57 12.04
CA LEU A 339 9.97 -7.02 11.88
C LEU A 339 9.94 -5.54 11.49
N GLY A 340 9.15 -4.71 12.17
CA GLY A 340 9.04 -3.28 11.84
C GLY A 340 8.61 -2.36 12.98
N ILE A 341 8.20 -1.13 12.61
CA ILE A 341 7.81 -0.04 13.53
C ILE A 341 6.46 0.57 13.10
N ARG A 342 5.40 0.34 13.86
CA ARG A 342 4.02 0.77 13.55
C ARG A 342 3.73 2.20 14.01
N ARG A 343 4.47 3.16 13.45
CA ARG A 343 4.35 4.59 13.76
C ARG A 343 4.25 5.45 12.49
N ARG A 344 3.64 6.63 12.62
CA ARG A 344 3.56 7.66 11.57
C ARG A 344 4.83 8.50 11.47
N LEU A 345 4.97 9.24 10.37
CA LEU A 345 6.16 10.06 10.10
C LEU A 345 6.42 11.11 11.20
N ALA A 346 5.41 11.91 11.56
CA ALA A 346 5.60 12.99 12.54
C ALA A 346 5.99 12.46 13.94
N PRO A 347 5.34 11.40 14.47
CA PRO A 347 5.79 10.72 15.69
C PRO A 347 7.21 10.14 15.59
N LEU A 348 7.61 9.53 14.48
CA LEU A 348 8.99 9.04 14.25
C LEU A 348 10.02 10.19 14.30
N MET A 349 9.63 11.38 13.87
CA MET A 349 10.47 12.58 13.92
C MET A 349 10.42 13.32 15.27
N ASN A 350 9.75 12.76 16.28
CA ASN A 350 9.48 13.42 17.57
C ASN A 350 8.76 14.77 17.41
N ASN A 351 7.92 14.89 16.39
CA ASN A 351 7.24 16.12 15.95
C ASN A 351 8.21 17.29 15.65
N ASP A 352 9.49 17.01 15.37
CA ASP A 352 10.44 18.03 14.94
C ASP A 352 10.14 18.41 13.49
N ARG A 353 9.52 19.59 13.35
CA ARG A 353 9.12 20.12 12.05
C ARG A 353 10.26 20.19 11.03
N ARG A 354 11.49 20.50 11.47
CA ARG A 354 12.64 20.58 10.55
C ARG A 354 13.00 19.22 9.99
N LYS A 355 12.89 18.17 10.80
CA LYS A 355 13.12 16.79 10.35
C LYS A 355 12.02 16.33 9.41
N ILE A 356 10.75 16.65 9.70
CA ILE A 356 9.62 16.32 8.82
C ILE A 356 9.79 16.99 7.45
N GLU A 357 10.11 18.28 7.41
CA GLU A 357 10.39 19.00 6.16
C GLU A 357 11.60 18.43 5.41
N LEU A 358 12.66 18.06 6.11
CA LEU A 358 13.84 17.43 5.50
C LEU A 358 13.48 16.08 4.87
N MET A 359 12.69 15.25 5.54
CA MET A 359 12.23 13.96 5.00
C MET A 359 11.35 14.15 3.77
N HIS A 360 10.39 15.09 3.79
CA HIS A 360 9.61 15.43 2.59
C HIS A 360 10.48 16.01 1.46
N SER A 361 11.48 16.81 1.78
CA SER A 361 12.43 17.31 0.78
C SER A 361 13.20 16.16 0.14
N MET A 362 13.68 15.18 0.92
CA MET A 362 14.34 13.98 0.38
C MET A 362 13.39 13.19 -0.52
N LEU A 363 12.16 12.91 -0.05
CA LEU A 363 11.13 12.24 -0.83
C LEU A 363 10.88 12.91 -2.20
N LEU A 364 10.78 14.24 -2.21
CA LEU A 364 10.41 15.00 -3.42
C LEU A 364 11.59 15.34 -4.33
N THR A 365 12.83 14.96 -3.95
CA THR A 365 14.05 15.27 -4.73
C THR A 365 14.91 14.06 -5.07
N LEU A 366 14.70 12.91 -4.42
CA LEU A 366 15.37 11.66 -4.78
C LEU A 366 14.81 11.09 -6.11
N PRO A 367 15.61 10.32 -6.86
CA PRO A 367 15.16 9.70 -8.10
C PRO A 367 13.96 8.78 -7.86
N GLY A 368 12.86 9.06 -8.56
CA GLY A 368 11.62 8.31 -8.46
C GLY A 368 10.38 9.20 -8.41
N THR A 369 9.24 8.52 -8.37
CA THR A 369 7.91 9.10 -8.24
C THR A 369 7.51 9.06 -6.77
N PRO A 370 7.25 10.21 -6.12
CA PRO A 370 6.92 10.26 -4.70
C PRO A 370 5.48 9.80 -4.44
N VAL A 371 5.32 8.99 -3.39
CA VAL A 371 4.04 8.59 -2.80
C VAL A 371 3.93 9.21 -1.40
N LEU A 372 2.88 10.01 -1.19
CA LEU A 372 2.54 10.56 0.12
C LEU A 372 1.47 9.68 0.78
N TYR A 373 1.60 9.45 2.08
CA TYR A 373 0.58 8.78 2.88
C TYR A 373 -0.39 9.81 3.48
N TYR A 374 -1.70 9.53 3.41
CA TYR A 374 -2.70 10.53 3.79
C TYR A 374 -2.51 11.07 5.20
N GLY A 375 -2.47 12.38 5.37
CA GLY A 375 -2.33 13.05 6.67
C GLY A 375 -0.88 13.32 7.11
N ASP A 376 0.12 12.75 6.45
CA ASP A 376 1.52 13.09 6.72
C ASP A 376 1.82 14.54 6.31
N GLU A 377 1.12 15.09 5.31
CA GLU A 377 1.23 16.48 4.88
C GLU A 377 0.77 17.50 5.93
N ILE A 378 -0.06 17.09 6.90
CA ILE A 378 -0.41 17.89 8.08
C ILE A 378 0.34 17.44 9.34
N GLY A 379 1.08 16.33 9.28
CA GLY A 379 1.83 15.80 10.41
C GLY A 379 0.96 15.07 11.43
N MET A 380 0.01 14.25 10.95
CA MET A 380 -0.80 13.39 11.81
C MET A 380 0.06 12.47 12.69
N GLY A 381 -0.45 12.19 13.88
CA GLY A 381 0.12 11.25 14.84
C GLY A 381 -0.25 9.79 14.55
N ASP A 382 -0.02 8.94 15.55
CA ASP A 382 -0.45 7.54 15.55
C ASP A 382 -1.11 7.18 16.90
N ASP A 383 -1.87 6.08 16.91
CA ASP A 383 -2.39 5.45 18.13
C ASP A 383 -1.91 4.00 18.23
N VAL A 384 -0.73 3.78 18.83
CA VAL A 384 -0.13 2.44 19.00
C VAL A 384 -0.90 1.51 19.95
N SER A 385 -1.96 2.01 20.60
CA SER A 385 -2.85 1.16 21.41
C SER A 385 -3.83 0.36 20.55
N LEU A 386 -4.08 0.80 19.31
CA LEU A 386 -4.91 0.07 18.36
C LEU A 386 -4.22 -1.24 17.94
N PRO A 387 -5.00 -2.30 17.69
CA PRO A 387 -4.45 -3.59 17.30
C PRO A 387 -3.77 -3.51 15.93
N ASP A 388 -2.80 -4.40 15.73
CA ASP A 388 -2.04 -4.51 14.47
C ASP A 388 -1.47 -3.16 14.01
N ARG A 389 -1.64 -2.81 12.73
CA ARG A 389 -1.19 -1.56 12.09
C ARG A 389 -2.23 -0.44 12.14
N ASN A 390 -3.40 -0.66 12.76
CA ASN A 390 -4.51 0.29 12.74
C ASN A 390 -4.16 1.65 13.38
N GLY A 391 -3.13 1.70 14.23
CA GLY A 391 -2.62 2.94 14.82
C GLY A 391 -2.19 4.01 13.82
N VAL A 392 -1.81 3.64 12.59
CA VAL A 392 -1.48 4.61 11.53
C VAL A 392 -2.63 4.87 10.56
N ARG A 393 -3.78 4.20 10.74
CA ARG A 393 -4.96 4.22 9.87
C ARG A 393 -6.16 4.93 10.49
N THR A 394 -5.92 5.83 11.45
CA THR A 394 -6.95 6.64 12.11
C THR A 394 -7.61 7.62 11.13
N PRO A 395 -8.83 8.11 11.41
CA PRO A 395 -9.50 9.03 10.50
C PRO A 395 -8.70 10.31 10.23
N MET A 396 -8.80 10.84 9.01
CA MET A 396 -8.18 12.10 8.58
C MET A 396 -8.68 13.28 9.40
N GLN A 397 -7.78 14.22 9.73
CA GLN A 397 -8.10 15.38 10.59
C GLN A 397 -8.40 16.64 9.76
N TRP A 398 -9.66 16.85 9.40
CA TRP A 398 -10.10 17.97 8.55
C TRP A 398 -10.21 19.30 9.29
N ASP A 399 -10.82 19.32 10.47
CA ASP A 399 -11.02 20.53 11.27
C ASP A 399 -10.98 20.25 12.79
N ASP A 400 -11.26 21.27 13.60
CA ASP A 400 -11.29 21.18 15.08
C ASP A 400 -12.68 20.83 15.66
N GLY A 401 -13.63 20.49 14.79
CA GLY A 401 -14.99 20.11 15.13
C GLY A 401 -15.15 18.68 15.63
N LEU A 402 -16.39 18.20 15.71
CA LEU A 402 -16.69 16.84 16.13
C LEU A 402 -15.94 15.83 15.24
N ASN A 403 -15.25 14.86 15.86
CA ASN A 403 -14.47 13.83 15.19
C ASN A 403 -13.52 14.39 14.11
N ALA A 404 -12.87 15.51 14.36
CA ALA A 404 -11.96 16.15 13.42
C ALA A 404 -12.58 16.55 12.06
N GLY A 405 -13.90 16.70 11.98
CA GLY A 405 -14.60 16.94 10.71
C GLY A 405 -14.61 15.74 9.76
N PHE A 406 -14.20 14.56 10.22
CA PHE A 406 -14.26 13.30 9.47
C PHE A 406 -15.70 12.80 9.32
N SER A 407 -16.47 12.81 10.40
CA SER A 407 -17.86 12.32 10.46
C SER A 407 -18.68 13.12 11.47
N THR A 408 -19.98 13.28 11.20
CA THR A 408 -20.94 13.90 12.12
C THR A 408 -21.55 12.93 13.13
N GLU A 409 -21.28 11.62 13.03
CA GLU A 409 -21.82 10.63 13.97
C GLU A 409 -21.22 10.75 15.38
N PRO A 410 -21.87 10.21 16.42
CA PRO A 410 -21.26 10.09 17.73
C PRO A 410 -19.93 9.29 17.67
N THR A 411 -18.89 9.76 18.39
CA THR A 411 -17.53 9.18 18.36
C THR A 411 -17.48 7.66 18.57
N GLY A 412 -18.41 7.10 19.37
CA GLY A 412 -18.48 5.65 19.62
C GLY A 412 -18.96 4.81 18.44
N LYS A 413 -19.37 5.43 17.32
CA LYS A 413 -19.78 4.75 16.09
C LYS A 413 -18.74 4.80 14.97
N LEU A 414 -17.65 5.55 15.16
CA LEU A 414 -16.60 5.59 14.14
C LEU A 414 -15.95 4.21 14.01
N TYR A 415 -15.53 3.87 12.79
CA TYR A 415 -14.79 2.64 12.55
C TYR A 415 -13.48 2.58 13.36
N ALA A 416 -12.86 3.73 13.61
CA ALA A 416 -11.68 3.92 14.46
C ALA A 416 -11.75 5.28 15.17
N PRO A 417 -11.13 5.41 16.37
CA PRO A 417 -11.07 6.70 17.05
C PRO A 417 -10.20 7.71 16.28
N VAL A 418 -10.58 8.98 16.36
CA VAL A 418 -9.69 10.09 15.97
C VAL A 418 -8.59 10.28 17.01
N ILE A 419 -7.43 10.76 16.57
CA ILE A 419 -6.34 11.09 17.49
C ILE A 419 -6.75 12.33 18.29
N ALA A 420 -6.68 12.24 19.61
CA ALA A 420 -7.12 13.30 20.54
C ALA A 420 -6.08 13.61 21.62
N ASP A 421 -4.84 13.14 21.45
CA ASP A 421 -3.77 13.44 22.40
C ASP A 421 -3.34 14.92 22.31
N PRO A 422 -2.67 15.47 23.35
CA PRO A 422 -2.31 16.88 23.41
C PRO A 422 -1.34 17.39 22.33
N VAL A 423 -0.62 16.50 21.64
CA VAL A 423 0.42 16.82 20.65
C VAL A 423 -0.12 16.69 19.23
N PHE A 424 -0.72 15.55 18.89
CA PHE A 424 -1.16 15.24 17.53
C PHE A 424 -2.68 15.30 17.34
N GLY A 425 -3.44 15.56 18.41
CA GLY A 425 -4.89 15.63 18.35
C GLY A 425 -5.42 16.68 17.38
N TYR A 426 -6.59 16.41 16.81
CA TYR A 426 -7.16 17.22 15.71
C TYR A 426 -7.40 18.70 16.05
N GLN A 427 -7.50 19.07 17.33
CA GLN A 427 -7.57 20.46 17.80
C GLN A 427 -6.26 21.24 17.60
N LYS A 428 -5.16 20.53 17.37
CA LYS A 428 -3.83 21.09 17.05
C LYS A 428 -3.42 20.81 15.62
N VAL A 429 -3.72 19.61 15.13
CA VAL A 429 -3.31 19.14 13.80
C VAL A 429 -4.55 18.92 12.95
N ASN A 430 -4.94 19.89 12.12
CA ASN A 430 -6.02 19.69 11.16
C ASN A 430 -5.81 20.50 9.88
N VAL A 431 -6.47 20.08 8.80
CA VAL A 431 -6.39 20.72 7.48
C VAL A 431 -6.86 22.17 7.53
N ALA A 432 -8.01 22.47 8.14
CA ALA A 432 -8.59 23.81 8.14
C ALA A 432 -7.64 24.85 8.78
N ALA A 433 -7.07 24.53 9.94
CA ALA A 433 -6.10 25.39 10.62
C ALA A 433 -4.82 25.57 9.79
N GLN A 434 -4.31 24.49 9.19
CA GLN A 434 -3.10 24.56 8.38
C GLN A 434 -3.30 25.21 7.02
N GLN A 435 -4.49 25.15 6.43
CA GLN A 435 -4.82 25.90 5.21
C GLN A 435 -4.88 27.40 5.50
N ALA A 436 -5.37 27.79 6.68
CA ALA A 436 -5.47 29.19 7.10
C ALA A 436 -4.11 29.81 7.49
N ASP A 437 -3.12 29.01 7.93
CA ASP A 437 -1.77 29.47 8.25
C ASP A 437 -0.78 29.24 7.08
N PRO A 438 -0.32 30.30 6.38
CA PRO A 438 0.63 30.18 5.26
C PRO A 438 1.99 29.55 5.63
N ASN A 439 2.34 29.48 6.92
CA ASN A 439 3.60 28.89 7.40
C ASN A 439 3.43 27.42 7.88
N SER A 440 2.26 26.82 7.67
CA SER A 440 1.95 25.46 8.09
C SER A 440 2.76 24.39 7.37
N LEU A 441 2.67 23.14 7.85
CA LEU A 441 3.33 21.99 7.20
C LEU A 441 2.68 21.74 5.86
N LEU A 442 1.36 21.81 5.82
CA LEU A 442 0.58 21.66 4.62
C LEU A 442 1.03 22.60 3.50
N HIS A 443 1.18 23.90 3.78
CA HIS A 443 1.67 24.85 2.77
C HIS A 443 3.11 24.59 2.35
N THR A 444 3.95 24.11 3.28
CA THR A 444 5.35 23.75 2.97
C THR A 444 5.41 22.53 2.06
N VAL A 445 4.70 21.45 2.38
CA VAL A 445 4.63 20.23 1.57
C VAL A 445 4.01 20.54 0.20
N ARG A 446 2.93 21.31 0.17
CA ARG A 446 2.33 21.81 -1.08
C ARG A 446 3.35 22.60 -1.91
N HIS A 447 4.11 23.49 -1.30
CA HIS A 447 5.15 24.26 -1.99
C HIS A 447 6.23 23.35 -2.60
N LEU A 448 6.69 22.34 -1.86
CA LEU A 448 7.67 21.37 -2.35
C LEU A 448 7.11 20.57 -3.54
N ILE A 449 5.87 20.09 -3.46
CA ILE A 449 5.18 19.38 -4.57
C ILE A 449 5.16 20.25 -5.83
N HIS A 450 4.66 21.48 -5.72
CA HIS A 450 4.55 22.39 -6.86
C HIS A 450 5.92 22.83 -7.40
N SER A 451 6.94 22.87 -6.55
CA SER A 451 8.31 23.16 -6.96
C SER A 451 8.91 21.99 -7.74
N ARG A 452 8.73 20.75 -7.28
CA ARG A 452 9.13 19.53 -8.01
C ARG A 452 8.54 19.52 -9.41
N LYS A 453 7.23 19.76 -9.54
CA LYS A 453 6.53 19.76 -10.83
C LYS A 453 7.05 20.80 -11.84
N LYS A 454 7.71 21.86 -11.37
CA LYS A 454 8.32 22.90 -12.22
C LYS A 454 9.77 22.60 -12.60
N GLN A 455 10.39 21.59 -12.00
CA GLN A 455 11.79 21.25 -12.19
C GLN A 455 11.94 19.96 -13.00
N ALA A 456 12.22 20.09 -14.30
CA ALA A 456 12.41 18.94 -15.18
C ALA A 456 13.47 17.95 -14.65
N ALA A 457 14.55 18.45 -14.04
CA ALA A 457 15.60 17.59 -13.47
C ALA A 457 15.13 16.67 -12.34
N LEU A 458 14.15 17.08 -11.52
CA LEU A 458 13.60 16.24 -10.45
C LEU A 458 12.55 15.24 -10.95
N VAL A 459 12.19 15.38 -12.21
CA VAL A 459 11.09 14.67 -12.87
C VAL A 459 11.65 13.68 -13.91
N GLN A 460 12.81 14.00 -14.50
CA GLN A 460 13.43 13.29 -15.63
C GLN A 460 14.85 12.79 -15.35
N GLY A 461 15.49 13.29 -14.28
CA GLY A 461 16.94 13.18 -14.06
C GLY A 461 17.39 12.02 -13.22
#